data_AF-A0A1H4APJ9-F1
#
_entry.id   AF-A0A1H4APJ9-F1
#
_cell.length_a   1.000
_cell.length_b   1.000
_cell.length_c   1.000
_cell.angle_alpha   90.00
_cell.angle_beta   90.00
_cell.angle_gamma   90.00
#
_symmetry.space_group_name_H-M   'P 1'
#
loop_
_entity.id
_entity.type
_entity.pdbx_description
1 polymer ?
#
loop_
_entity_poly.entity_id
_entity_poly.type
_entity_poly.pdbx_seq_one_letter_code
_entity_poly.pdbx_strand_id
1 'polypeptide(L)'
;MKAAWKQAMEAAEHSPSIGKNIGMNLKDGFIMTMAILPSILSVGLLGLVLAEFTPVFDILGYIFYPFTLLMQVPEPLLAAKASAIEIAEMFLPALLVVDAPIITKFVIGALSVSAILFFSALIPCILSTDIPVSIPKLIVIWIERTILTILIVTPIAYLLL
;
A
#
# COMPACT_ATOMS: atom_id res chain seq x y z
N MET A 1 7.22 -26.64 28.60
CA MET A 1 8.68 -26.40 28.52
C MET A 1 9.45 -27.61 27.98
N LYS A 2 9.42 -28.81 28.60
CA LYS A 2 10.15 -30.00 28.09
C LYS A 2 9.75 -30.44 26.66
N ALA A 3 8.46 -30.35 26.31
CA ALA A 3 7.97 -30.68 24.96
C ALA A 3 8.50 -29.70 23.88
N ALA A 4 8.45 -28.40 24.15
CA ALA A 4 8.99 -27.37 23.25
C ALA A 4 10.50 -27.52 23.04
N TRP A 5 11.26 -27.85 24.10
CA TRP A 5 12.69 -28.14 24.00
C TRP A 5 12.98 -29.37 23.13
N LYS A 6 12.19 -30.44 23.30
CA LYS A 6 12.32 -31.65 22.48
C LYS A 6 12.04 -31.36 21.00
N GLN A 7 10.97 -30.63 20.70
CA GLN A 7 10.64 -30.23 19.33
C GLN A 7 11.68 -29.30 18.70
N ALA A 8 12.26 -28.38 19.47
CA ALA A 8 13.34 -27.52 18.99
C ALA A 8 14.60 -28.33 18.64
N MET A 9 14.97 -29.29 19.48
CA MET A 9 16.11 -30.19 19.22
C MET A 9 15.85 -31.12 18.02
N GLU A 10 14.65 -31.68 17.90
CA GLU A 10 14.25 -32.48 16.73
C GLU A 10 14.28 -31.62 15.45
N ALA A 11 13.80 -30.38 15.47
CA ALA A 11 13.85 -29.48 14.31
C ALA A 11 15.29 -29.10 13.93
N ALA A 12 16.18 -28.94 14.91
CA ALA A 12 17.60 -28.68 14.69
C ALA A 12 18.32 -29.89 14.08
N GLU A 13 18.04 -31.10 14.56
CA GLU A 13 18.62 -32.35 14.03
C GLU A 13 18.18 -32.63 12.59
N HIS A 14 16.93 -32.27 12.23
CA HIS A 14 16.39 -32.46 10.89
C HIS A 14 16.62 -31.26 9.95
N SER A 15 17.30 -30.20 10.42
CA SER A 15 17.56 -29.03 9.59
C SER A 15 18.55 -29.37 8.47
N PRO A 16 18.25 -29.03 7.19
CA PRO A 16 19.20 -29.18 6.10
C PRO A 16 20.44 -28.31 6.33
N SER A 17 21.56 -28.69 5.70
CA SER A 17 22.78 -27.89 5.71
C SER A 17 22.53 -26.47 5.21
N ILE A 18 23.28 -25.48 5.71
CA ILE A 18 23.09 -24.05 5.41
C ILE A 18 22.96 -23.81 3.89
N GLY A 19 23.84 -24.39 3.07
CA GLY A 19 23.80 -24.22 1.62
C GLY A 19 22.53 -24.80 0.97
N LYS A 20 22.09 -25.99 1.41
CA LYS A 20 20.84 -26.60 0.95
C LYS A 20 19.63 -25.78 1.40
N ASN A 21 19.67 -25.24 2.62
CA ASN A 21 18.61 -24.42 3.19
C ASN A 21 18.47 -23.09 2.44
N ILE A 22 19.59 -22.41 2.14
CA ILE A 22 19.60 -21.19 1.30
C ILE A 22 19.03 -21.50 -0.09
N GLY A 23 19.50 -22.55 -0.76
CA GLY A 23 19.02 -22.91 -2.10
C GLY A 23 17.53 -23.24 -2.14
N MET A 24 17.03 -23.91 -1.10
CA MET A 24 15.61 -24.22 -0.93
C MET A 24 14.79 -22.93 -0.75
N ASN A 25 15.17 -22.05 0.20
CA ASN A 25 14.46 -20.79 0.43
C ASN A 25 14.53 -19.84 -0.78
N LEU A 26 15.65 -19.81 -1.51
CA LEU A 26 15.75 -19.03 -2.76
C LEU A 26 14.76 -19.55 -3.81
N LYS A 27 14.70 -20.88 -4.00
CA LYS A 27 13.76 -21.51 -4.92
C LYS A 27 12.31 -21.23 -4.51
N ASP A 28 12.01 -21.38 -3.22
CA ASP A 28 10.66 -21.17 -2.69
C ASP A 28 10.25 -19.69 -2.81
N GLY A 29 11.14 -18.76 -2.47
CA GLY A 29 10.92 -17.33 -2.67
C GLY A 29 10.71 -16.97 -4.15
N PHE A 30 11.46 -17.58 -5.06
CA PHE A 30 11.28 -17.38 -6.50
C PHE A 30 9.91 -17.89 -6.96
N ILE A 31 9.50 -19.11 -6.57
CA ILE A 31 8.19 -19.67 -6.91
C ILE A 31 7.07 -18.78 -6.38
N MET A 32 7.16 -18.35 -5.12
CA MET A 32 6.18 -17.47 -4.50
C MET A 32 6.09 -16.12 -5.22
N THR A 33 7.23 -15.54 -5.59
CA THR A 33 7.28 -14.26 -6.34
C THR A 33 6.60 -14.41 -7.70
N MET A 34 6.92 -15.48 -8.44
CA MET A 34 6.31 -15.75 -9.76
C MET A 34 4.79 -16.00 -9.68
N ALA A 35 4.29 -16.46 -8.53
CA ALA A 35 2.85 -16.66 -8.30
C ALA A 35 2.10 -15.35 -8.03
N ILE A 36 2.70 -14.42 -7.27
CA ILE A 36 2.04 -13.19 -6.81
C ILE A 36 2.25 -12.02 -7.80
N LEU A 37 3.41 -11.96 -8.45
CA LEU A 37 3.83 -10.86 -9.32
C LEU A 37 2.80 -10.53 -10.43
N PRO A 38 2.23 -11.50 -11.17
CA PRO A 38 1.25 -11.19 -12.22
C PRO A 38 0.00 -10.49 -11.67
N SER A 39 -0.46 -10.85 -10.47
CA SER A 39 -1.63 -10.24 -9.86
C SER A 39 -1.36 -8.78 -9.46
N ILE A 40 -0.20 -8.52 -8.84
CA ILE A 40 0.19 -7.16 -8.44
C ILE A 40 0.31 -6.27 -9.67
N LEU A 41 1.03 -6.73 -10.70
CA LEU A 41 1.21 -5.97 -11.95
C LEU A 41 -0.12 -5.73 -12.66
N SER A 42 -1.04 -6.70 -12.67
CA SER A 42 -2.34 -6.54 -13.32
C SER A 42 -3.19 -5.48 -12.63
N VAL A 43 -3.29 -5.51 -11.30
CA VAL A 43 -4.05 -4.51 -10.52
C VAL A 43 -3.41 -3.14 -10.63
N GLY A 44 -2.07 -3.06 -10.53
CA GLY A 44 -1.34 -1.80 -10.69
C GLY A 44 -1.49 -1.19 -12.08
N LEU A 45 -1.37 -2.00 -13.14
CA LEU A 45 -1.57 -1.54 -14.52
C LEU A 45 -3.00 -1.06 -14.75
N LEU A 46 -4.01 -1.81 -14.29
CA LEU A 46 -5.42 -1.39 -14.39
C LEU A 46 -5.66 -0.09 -13.62
N GLY A 47 -5.09 0.04 -12.41
CA GLY A 47 -5.15 1.27 -11.63
C GLY A 47 -4.56 2.47 -12.38
N LEU A 48 -3.39 2.30 -12.99
CA LEU A 48 -2.74 3.36 -13.77
C LEU A 48 -3.54 3.72 -15.03
N VAL A 49 -4.03 2.72 -15.79
CA VAL A 49 -4.84 2.96 -16.99
C VAL A 49 -6.12 3.72 -16.63
N LEU A 50 -6.80 3.34 -15.55
CA LEU A 50 -7.97 4.05 -15.06
C LEU A 50 -7.63 5.46 -14.58
N ALA A 51 -6.46 5.66 -13.97
CA ALA A 51 -6.00 6.97 -13.52
C ALA A 51 -5.69 7.93 -14.67
N GLU A 52 -5.06 7.42 -15.73
CA GLU A 52 -4.55 8.21 -16.84
C GLU A 52 -5.63 8.48 -17.90
N PHE A 53 -6.43 7.47 -18.24
CA PHE A 53 -7.33 7.52 -19.39
C PHE A 53 -8.81 7.68 -19.04
N THR A 54 -9.19 7.67 -17.75
CA THR A 54 -10.59 7.76 -17.33
C THR A 54 -10.79 8.73 -16.16
N PRO A 55 -11.98 9.31 -15.97
CA PRO A 55 -12.25 10.21 -14.85
C PRO A 55 -12.50 9.47 -13.52
N VAL A 56 -12.30 8.16 -13.45
CA VAL A 56 -12.65 7.34 -12.27
C VAL A 56 -11.95 7.86 -11.02
N PHE A 57 -10.63 8.10 -11.10
CA PHE A 57 -9.87 8.60 -9.96
C PHE A 57 -9.98 10.10 -9.75
N ASP A 58 -10.37 10.87 -10.76
CA ASP A 58 -10.76 12.27 -10.59
C ASP A 58 -12.04 12.37 -9.74
N ILE A 59 -13.02 11.49 -10.00
CA ILE A 59 -14.27 11.41 -9.24
C ILE A 59 -13.99 10.94 -7.80
N LEU A 60 -13.21 9.86 -7.63
CA LEU A 60 -12.84 9.38 -6.29
C LEU A 60 -12.00 10.41 -5.52
N GLY A 61 -11.16 11.18 -6.22
CA GLY A 61 -10.35 12.26 -5.64
C GLY A 61 -11.19 13.31 -4.91
N TYR A 62 -12.45 13.54 -5.32
CA TYR A 62 -13.32 14.48 -4.60
C TYR A 62 -13.63 14.08 -3.15
N ILE A 63 -13.42 12.82 -2.77
CA ILE A 63 -13.51 12.40 -1.36
C ILE A 63 -12.41 13.10 -0.52
N PHE A 64 -11.22 13.25 -1.08
CA PHE A 64 -10.05 13.80 -0.40
C PHE A 64 -9.83 15.30 -0.67
N TYR A 65 -10.40 15.82 -1.76
CA TYR A 65 -10.23 17.21 -2.19
C TYR A 65 -10.56 18.26 -1.11
N PRO A 66 -11.64 18.14 -0.32
CA PRO A 66 -11.91 19.11 0.75
C PRO A 66 -10.77 19.21 1.75
N PHE A 67 -10.09 18.09 2.04
CA PHE A 67 -9.00 18.03 3.01
C PHE A 67 -7.69 18.54 2.43
N THR A 68 -7.35 18.18 1.18
CA THR A 68 -6.15 18.73 0.53
C THR A 68 -6.26 20.24 0.32
N LEU A 69 -7.46 20.73 -0.02
CA LEU A 69 -7.75 22.17 -0.14
C LEU A 69 -7.71 22.87 1.22
N LEU A 70 -8.34 22.30 2.26
CA LEU A 70 -8.32 22.85 3.62
C LEU A 70 -6.89 23.01 4.14
N MET A 71 -6.05 22.01 3.90
CA MET A 71 -4.64 22.00 4.28
C MET A 71 -3.74 22.81 3.33
N GLN A 72 -4.33 23.46 2.33
CA GLN A 72 -3.65 24.32 1.35
C GLN A 72 -2.54 23.62 0.55
N VAL A 73 -2.61 22.29 0.41
CA VAL A 73 -1.62 21.51 -0.34
C VAL A 73 -1.51 22.07 -1.76
N PRO A 74 -0.30 22.38 -2.27
CA PRO A 74 -0.15 22.85 -3.64
C PRO A 74 -0.71 21.82 -4.62
N GLU A 75 -1.43 22.29 -5.64
CA GLU A 75 -2.15 21.41 -6.59
C GLU A 75 -3.11 20.42 -5.88
N PRO A 76 -4.11 20.94 -5.12
CA PRO A 76 -4.91 20.13 -4.21
C PRO A 76 -5.76 19.06 -4.91
N LEU A 77 -6.19 19.31 -6.17
CA LEU A 77 -6.88 18.30 -6.98
C LEU A 77 -5.95 17.15 -7.38
N LEU A 78 -4.71 17.46 -7.76
CA LEU A 78 -3.72 16.44 -8.09
C LEU A 78 -3.40 15.58 -6.86
N ALA A 79 -3.15 16.24 -5.72
CA ALA A 79 -2.93 15.55 -4.45
C ALA A 79 -4.12 14.65 -4.06
N ALA A 80 -5.34 15.12 -4.27
CA ALA A 80 -6.56 14.37 -3.96
C ALA A 80 -6.75 13.16 -4.90
N LYS A 81 -6.51 13.34 -6.21
CA LYS A 81 -6.49 12.23 -7.19
C LYS A 81 -5.44 11.19 -6.84
N ALA A 82 -4.21 11.62 -6.52
CA ALA A 82 -3.13 10.74 -6.11
C ALA A 82 -3.50 9.96 -4.83
N SER A 83 -4.11 10.63 -3.84
CA SER A 83 -4.59 10.00 -2.60
C SER A 83 -5.65 8.92 -2.87
N ALA A 84 -6.54 9.12 -3.85
CA ALA A 84 -7.54 8.13 -4.22
C ALA A 84 -6.94 6.89 -4.91
N ILE A 85 -5.86 7.07 -5.66
CA ILE A 85 -5.20 6.00 -6.43
C ILE A 85 -4.44 5.01 -5.55
N GLU A 86 -4.10 5.42 -4.32
CA GLU A 86 -3.46 4.58 -3.31
C GLU A 86 -4.19 3.24 -3.10
N ILE A 87 -5.51 3.23 -3.22
CA ILE A 87 -6.32 2.02 -3.04
C ILE A 87 -6.01 0.94 -4.08
N ALA A 88 -5.57 1.33 -5.27
CA ALA A 88 -5.16 0.38 -6.31
C ALA A 88 -3.77 -0.18 -5.98
N GLU A 89 -2.82 0.69 -5.65
CA GLU A 89 -1.43 0.34 -5.38
C GLU A 89 -0.72 1.46 -4.61
N MET A 90 0.17 1.10 -3.68
CA MET A 90 0.82 2.07 -2.78
C MET A 90 1.82 2.99 -3.50
N PHE A 91 2.40 2.55 -4.61
CA PHE A 91 3.44 3.28 -5.34
C PHE A 91 2.90 4.25 -6.40
N LEU A 92 1.68 4.05 -6.89
CA LEU A 92 1.08 4.89 -7.93
C LEU A 92 0.88 6.36 -7.52
N PRO A 93 0.49 6.70 -6.28
CA PRO A 93 0.33 8.10 -5.87
C PRO A 93 1.62 8.91 -6.06
N ALA A 94 2.77 8.36 -5.67
CA ALA A 94 4.07 9.01 -5.79
C ALA A 94 4.48 9.23 -7.25
N LEU A 95 4.10 8.33 -8.17
CA LEU A 95 4.37 8.47 -9.61
C LEU A 95 3.58 9.62 -10.22
N LEU A 96 2.34 9.87 -9.76
CA LEU A 96 1.49 10.92 -10.30
C LEU A 96 1.92 12.34 -9.90
N VAL A 97 2.71 12.48 -8.84
CA VAL A 97 3.11 13.80 -8.32
C VAL A 97 4.58 14.11 -8.59
N VAL A 98 5.23 13.41 -9.51
CA VAL A 98 6.68 13.55 -9.74
C VAL A 98 7.11 14.99 -10.08
N ASP A 99 6.27 15.69 -10.84
CA ASP A 99 6.48 17.08 -11.27
C ASP A 99 5.80 18.11 -10.35
N ALA A 100 5.10 17.65 -9.31
CA ALA A 100 4.40 18.52 -8.37
C ALA A 100 5.38 19.26 -7.42
N PRO A 101 4.93 20.32 -6.73
CA PRO A 101 5.70 21.01 -5.71
C PRO A 101 6.17 20.08 -4.58
N ILE A 102 7.26 20.48 -3.89
CA ILE A 102 7.91 19.61 -2.89
C ILE A 102 6.99 19.24 -1.73
N ILE A 103 6.10 20.15 -1.30
CA ILE A 103 5.11 19.90 -0.25
C ILE A 103 4.15 18.79 -0.68
N THR A 104 3.64 18.85 -1.91
CA THR A 104 2.73 17.84 -2.48
C THR A 104 3.42 16.49 -2.57
N LYS A 105 4.67 16.46 -3.06
CA LYS A 105 5.49 15.24 -3.11
C LYS A 105 5.73 14.64 -1.74
N PHE A 106 6.00 15.47 -0.73
CA PHE A 106 6.22 15.01 0.64
C PHE A 106 4.94 14.40 1.23
N VAL A 107 3.80 15.09 1.11
CA VAL A 107 2.51 14.61 1.64
C VAL A 107 2.11 13.30 0.98
N ILE A 108 2.16 13.23 -0.35
CA ILE A 108 1.77 12.04 -1.11
C ILE A 108 2.78 10.90 -0.93
N GLY A 109 4.08 11.20 -0.83
CA GLY A 109 5.10 10.21 -0.54
C GLY A 109 4.89 9.56 0.84
N ALA A 110 4.59 10.35 1.87
CA ALA A 110 4.26 9.82 3.19
C ALA A 110 2.96 9.01 3.17
N LEU A 111 1.96 9.46 2.43
CA LEU A 111 0.70 8.74 2.22
C LEU A 111 0.94 7.36 1.61
N SER A 112 1.74 7.29 0.53
CA SER A 112 2.19 6.05 -0.10
C SER A 112 2.90 5.11 0.87
N VAL A 113 3.81 5.61 1.72
CA VAL A 113 4.54 4.77 2.67
C VAL A 113 3.63 4.29 3.82
N SER A 114 2.68 5.12 4.24
CA SER A 114 1.70 4.76 5.27
C SER A 114 0.62 3.79 4.77
N ALA A 115 0.64 3.43 3.49
CA ALA A 115 -0.37 2.61 2.82
C ALA A 115 -0.47 1.21 3.41
N ILE A 116 -1.57 0.96 4.14
CA ILE A 116 -1.87 -0.37 4.70
C ILE A 116 -2.91 -1.08 3.83
N LEU A 117 -3.93 -0.38 3.33
CA LEU A 117 -5.05 -1.00 2.62
C LEU A 117 -4.98 -0.72 1.11
N PHE A 118 -4.75 -1.76 0.31
CA PHE A 118 -4.72 -1.68 -1.16
C PHE A 118 -5.11 -3.03 -1.79
N PHE A 119 -5.69 -2.97 -2.99
CA PHE A 119 -6.28 -4.13 -3.67
C PHE A 119 -5.27 -5.08 -4.30
N SER A 120 -4.04 -4.65 -4.55
CA SER A 120 -3.02 -5.50 -5.20
C SER A 120 -2.44 -6.60 -4.29
N ALA A 121 -2.56 -6.49 -2.96
CA ALA A 121 -2.12 -7.55 -2.05
C ALA A 121 -2.94 -7.67 -0.75
N LEU A 122 -3.00 -6.61 0.07
CA LEU A 122 -3.43 -6.76 1.46
C LEU A 122 -4.94 -6.99 1.60
N ILE A 123 -5.78 -6.35 0.79
CA ILE A 123 -7.24 -6.57 0.84
C ILE A 123 -7.61 -8.02 0.47
N PRO A 124 -7.15 -8.61 -0.66
CA PRO A 124 -7.38 -10.02 -0.96
C PRO A 124 -6.87 -10.97 0.13
N CYS A 125 -5.75 -10.64 0.77
CA CYS A 125 -5.21 -11.43 1.88
C CYS A 125 -6.17 -11.44 3.07
N ILE A 126 -6.67 -10.28 3.51
CA ILE A 126 -7.65 -10.20 4.62
C ILE A 126 -8.90 -11.01 4.29
N LEU A 127 -9.43 -10.88 3.06
CA LEU A 127 -10.64 -11.60 2.64
C LEU A 127 -10.45 -13.12 2.56
N SER A 128 -9.21 -13.60 2.45
CA SER A 128 -8.86 -15.01 2.43
C SER A 128 -8.66 -15.59 3.84
N THR A 129 -8.71 -14.75 4.88
CA THR A 129 -8.55 -15.16 6.28
C THR A 129 -9.89 -15.12 7.02
N ASP A 130 -9.96 -15.76 8.19
CA ASP A 130 -11.14 -15.76 9.06
C ASP A 130 -11.42 -14.41 9.76
N ILE A 131 -10.76 -13.34 9.34
CA ILE A 131 -10.97 -11.99 9.89
C ILE A 131 -12.35 -11.48 9.43
N PRO A 132 -13.32 -11.24 10.33
CA PRO A 132 -14.70 -10.93 9.97
C PRO A 132 -14.90 -9.44 9.61
N VAL A 133 -14.10 -8.93 8.67
CA VAL A 133 -14.18 -7.55 8.19
C VAL A 133 -14.71 -7.54 6.76
N SER A 134 -15.84 -6.85 6.56
CA SER A 134 -16.47 -6.73 5.26
C SER A 134 -15.76 -5.68 4.39
N ILE A 135 -15.82 -5.84 3.06
CA ILE A 135 -15.28 -4.88 2.08
C ILE A 135 -15.69 -3.42 2.36
N PRO A 136 -16.97 -3.11 2.65
CA PRO A 136 -17.37 -1.73 2.94
C PRO A 136 -16.64 -1.14 4.16
N LYS A 137 -16.37 -1.96 5.19
CA LYS A 137 -15.59 -1.52 6.36
C LYS A 137 -14.15 -1.20 6.00
N LEU A 138 -13.52 -2.03 5.14
CA LEU A 138 -12.16 -1.76 4.66
C LEU A 138 -12.09 -0.45 3.87
N ILE A 139 -13.10 -0.16 3.04
CA ILE A 139 -13.18 1.11 2.29
C ILE A 139 -13.32 2.29 3.24
N VAL A 140 -14.16 2.20 4.28
CA VAL A 140 -14.31 3.28 5.28
C VAL A 140 -12.99 3.52 6.01
N ILE A 141 -12.32 2.46 6.49
CA ILE A 141 -11.02 2.57 7.17
C ILE A 141 -9.97 3.19 6.24
N TRP A 142 -9.97 2.83 4.97
CA TRP A 142 -9.08 3.41 3.97
C TRP A 142 -9.34 4.93 3.84
N ILE A 143 -10.59 5.36 3.66
CA ILE A 143 -10.95 6.78 3.56
C ILE A 143 -10.51 7.55 4.81
N GLU A 144 -10.89 7.07 5.99
CA GLU A 144 -10.56 7.71 7.28
C GLU A 144 -9.05 7.84 7.45
N ARG A 145 -8.31 6.76 7.18
CA ARG A 145 -6.85 6.76 7.32
C ARG A 145 -6.19 7.71 6.33
N THR A 146 -6.60 7.72 5.07
CA THR A 146 -6.05 8.62 4.06
C THR A 146 -6.31 10.09 4.42
N ILE A 147 -7.51 10.43 4.92
CA ILE A 147 -7.83 11.77 5.43
C ILE A 147 -6.93 12.13 6.62
N LEU A 148 -6.82 11.25 7.62
CA LEU A 148 -5.99 11.48 8.79
C LEU A 148 -4.52 11.69 8.42
N THR A 149 -4.00 10.91 7.46
CA THR A 149 -2.63 11.09 6.97
C THR A 149 -2.45 12.47 6.34
N ILE A 150 -3.36 12.94 5.49
CA ILE A 150 -3.28 14.29 4.91
C ILE A 150 -3.25 15.35 6.02
N LEU A 151 -4.17 15.26 6.99
CA LEU A 151 -4.27 16.23 8.07
C LEU A 151 -3.05 16.26 9.00
N ILE A 152 -2.42 15.10 9.24
CA ILE A 152 -1.25 14.98 10.14
C ILE A 152 0.04 15.33 9.40
N VAL A 153 0.21 14.88 8.16
CA VAL A 153 1.46 15.02 7.42
C VAL A 153 1.61 16.42 6.81
N THR A 154 0.54 17.04 6.32
CA THR A 154 0.66 18.35 5.67
C THR A 154 1.26 19.44 6.58
N PRO A 155 0.88 19.58 7.87
CA PRO A 155 1.54 20.53 8.78
C PRO A 155 3.03 20.23 8.97
N ILE A 156 3.39 18.95 9.04
CA ILE A 156 4.79 18.52 9.17
C ILE A 156 5.57 18.90 7.89
N ALA A 157 4.96 18.75 6.72
CA ALA A 157 5.56 19.15 5.46
C ALA A 157 5.91 20.65 5.46
N TYR A 158 4.97 21.52 5.83
CA TYR A 158 5.20 22.96 5.92
C TYR A 158 6.16 23.38 7.04
N LEU A 159 6.26 22.59 8.10
CA LEU A 159 7.21 22.86 9.19
C LEU A 159 8.65 22.58 8.76
N LEU A 160 8.86 21.59 7.88
CA LEU A 160 10.18 21.08 7.50
C LEU A 160 10.71 21.63 6.17
N LEU A 161 9.83 22.12 5.28
CA LEU A 161 10.14 22.47 3.89
C LEU A 161 9.59 23.87 3.55
#